data_AF-A0A4W5MJ40-F1
#
_entry.id   AF-A0A4W5MJ40-F1
#
_cell.length_a   1.000
_cell.length_b   1.000
_cell.length_c   1.000
_cell.angle_alpha   90.00
_cell.angle_beta   90.00
_cell.angle_gamma   90.00
#
_symmetry.space_group_name_H-M   'P 1'
#
loop_
_entity.id
_entity.type
_entity.pdbx_description
1 polymer ?
#
loop_
_entity_poly.entity_id
_entity_poly.type
_entity_poly.pdbx_seq_one_letter_code
_entity_poly.pdbx_strand_id
1 'polypeptide(L)'
;MQLFPHEVADVQPVLDLLCRQDPKDPETWETRYMLLLWLSMTCLIPFDLSRLDGHLTSDPSQTREPIMDRILAVAKSYLMVSDKSRDAASVLVSKFVTRPDVKLKRLGDFLDWSLTTISQASDQTMGGTVILDGALQSLAQLFKHGKRDDFLQYAPVVLQCLDQCHVAESSQAMLRKLGVKLIQRLGLTFLKPRLAKWRYQRGSRSLAANLSLSQSGSTVEAVTPDMETQSQEEDYDIPEEVENVIEQLLGGLKDKETIVRWSAAKGIGRVTGRLPKELADEVVGSVLECFSFQETDNAWHGGCLALAELGRRGLLVPSRLPDGT
;
A
#
# COMPACT_ATOMS: atom_id res chain seq x y z
N MET A 1 22.27 -4.26 2.61
CA MET A 1 21.91 -2.89 3.04
C MET A 1 22.88 -2.48 4.14
N GLN A 2 24.16 -2.32 3.77
CA GLN A 2 25.32 -2.29 4.68
C GLN A 2 26.14 -0.99 4.50
N LEU A 3 25.53 0.04 3.91
CA LEU A 3 26.22 1.23 3.41
C LEU A 3 26.05 2.48 4.28
N PHE A 4 25.07 2.51 5.19
CA PHE A 4 24.87 3.63 6.10
C PHE A 4 25.16 3.20 7.55
N PRO A 5 26.02 3.94 8.29
CA PRO A 5 26.06 3.87 9.74
C PRO A 5 24.66 4.05 10.32
N HIS A 6 24.30 3.30 11.34
CA HIS A 6 22.95 3.32 11.91
C HIS A 6 23.00 3.09 13.41
N GLU A 7 23.90 3.80 14.07
CA GLU A 7 24.00 3.86 15.51
C GLU A 7 23.13 5.00 16.07
N VAL A 8 22.83 4.94 17.37
CA VAL A 8 22.02 5.97 18.04
C VAL A 8 22.65 7.35 17.89
N ALA A 9 23.98 7.41 17.90
CA ALA A 9 24.76 8.62 17.73
C ALA A 9 24.58 9.28 16.35
N ASP A 10 24.12 8.54 15.34
CA ASP A 10 23.96 9.05 13.97
C ASP A 10 22.64 9.80 13.78
N VAL A 11 21.63 9.57 14.63
CA VAL A 11 20.27 10.15 14.46
C VAL A 11 20.34 11.69 14.44
N GLN A 12 21.03 12.27 15.41
CA GLN A 12 21.06 13.71 15.59
C GLN A 12 21.92 14.45 14.56
N PRO A 13 23.16 14.00 14.24
CA PRO A 13 23.95 14.59 13.16
C PRO A 13 23.24 14.54 11.81
N VAL A 14 22.60 13.42 11.47
CA VAL A 14 21.87 13.29 10.19
C VAL A 14 20.67 14.23 10.15
N LEU A 15 19.91 14.32 11.25
CA LEU A 15 18.79 15.27 11.35
C LEU A 15 19.26 16.72 11.25
N ASP A 16 20.33 17.10 11.95
CA ASP A 16 20.86 18.46 11.94
C ASP A 16 21.43 18.84 10.56
N LEU A 17 22.09 17.91 9.86
CA LEU A 17 22.53 18.10 8.48
C LEU A 17 21.35 18.35 7.55
N LEU A 18 20.28 17.57 7.69
CA LEU A 18 19.07 17.69 6.88
C LEU A 18 18.32 19.00 7.15
N CYS A 19 18.26 19.45 8.42
CA CYS A 19 17.67 20.74 8.79
C CYS A 19 18.43 21.96 8.21
N ARG A 20 19.72 21.80 7.90
CA ARG A 20 20.55 22.86 7.28
C ARG A 20 20.41 22.93 5.76
N GLN A 21 19.80 21.93 5.13
CA GLN A 21 19.57 21.95 3.68
C GLN A 21 18.42 22.89 3.34
N ASP A 22 18.51 23.58 2.21
CA ASP A 22 17.37 24.31 1.63
C ASP A 22 16.51 23.31 0.84
N PRO A 23 15.23 23.08 1.16
CA PRO A 23 14.37 22.17 0.40
C PRO A 23 14.07 22.62 -1.04
N LYS A 24 14.32 23.90 -1.38
CA LYS A 24 14.02 24.48 -2.70
C LYS A 24 15.22 24.52 -3.64
N ASP A 25 16.42 24.22 -3.14
CA ASP A 25 17.64 24.25 -3.96
C ASP A 25 17.65 23.10 -4.98
N PRO A 26 17.65 23.35 -6.30
CA PRO A 26 17.61 22.28 -7.29
C PRO A 26 18.92 21.48 -7.39
N GLU A 27 20.06 22.00 -6.91
CA GLU A 27 21.39 21.38 -7.13
C GLU A 27 21.76 20.34 -6.06
N THR A 28 21.06 20.31 -4.94
CA THR A 28 21.42 19.47 -3.77
C THR A 28 20.39 18.41 -3.42
N TRP A 29 19.43 18.13 -4.32
CA TRP A 29 18.35 17.18 -4.06
C TRP A 29 18.86 15.75 -3.78
N GLU A 30 19.96 15.32 -4.39
CA GLU A 30 20.58 14.01 -4.15
C GLU A 30 21.06 13.89 -2.70
N THR A 31 21.65 14.95 -2.16
CA THR A 31 22.10 15.01 -0.77
C THR A 31 20.91 14.90 0.17
N ARG A 32 19.84 15.68 -0.08
CA ARG A 32 18.60 15.63 0.72
C ARG A 32 17.94 14.26 0.66
N TYR A 33 17.87 13.66 -0.53
CA TYR A 33 17.36 12.32 -0.76
C TYR A 33 18.12 11.28 0.07
N MET A 34 19.46 11.30 0.03
CA MET A 34 20.30 10.35 0.75
C MET A 34 20.22 10.55 2.27
N LEU A 35 20.18 11.81 2.75
CA LEU A 35 19.99 12.11 4.16
C LEU A 35 18.63 11.64 4.69
N LEU A 36 17.54 11.82 3.93
CA LEU A 36 16.21 11.32 4.30
C LEU A 36 16.17 9.80 4.37
N LEU A 37 16.79 9.10 3.42
CA LEU A 37 16.89 7.63 3.47
C LEU A 37 17.76 7.17 4.63
N TRP A 38 18.86 7.85 4.92
CA TRP A 38 19.72 7.54 6.06
C TRP A 38 18.96 7.74 7.37
N LEU A 39 18.26 8.87 7.54
CA LEU A 39 17.41 9.12 8.69
C LEU A 39 16.32 8.04 8.83
N SER A 40 15.76 7.55 7.71
CA SER A 40 14.79 6.45 7.72
C SER A 40 15.35 5.16 8.30
N MET A 41 16.67 4.94 8.19
CA MET A 41 17.37 3.76 8.71
C MET A 41 17.75 3.94 10.18
N THR A 42 18.26 5.11 10.57
CA THR A 42 18.57 5.40 11.98
C THR A 42 17.29 5.42 12.84
N CYS A 43 16.16 5.79 12.25
CA CYS A 43 14.84 5.66 12.88
C CYS A 43 14.36 4.20 13.03
N LEU A 44 15.12 3.16 12.67
CA LEU A 44 14.73 1.76 12.95
C LEU A 44 15.41 1.18 14.19
N ILE A 45 16.34 1.92 14.79
CA ILE A 45 17.09 1.41 15.94
C ILE A 45 16.13 1.23 17.14
N PRO A 46 16.17 0.09 17.84
CA PRO A 46 15.20 -0.28 18.87
C PRO A 46 15.50 0.39 20.23
N PHE A 47 15.38 1.71 20.30
CA PHE A 47 15.45 2.49 21.54
C PHE A 47 14.39 3.59 21.52
N ASP A 48 13.92 4.05 22.68
CA ASP A 48 12.91 5.12 22.76
C ASP A 48 13.53 6.47 22.36
N LEU A 49 12.99 7.11 21.31
CA LEU A 49 13.52 8.38 20.79
C LEU A 49 13.45 9.52 21.80
N SER A 50 12.53 9.47 22.78
CA SER A 50 12.45 10.49 23.83
C SER A 50 13.72 10.57 24.67
N ARG A 51 14.58 9.53 24.67
CA ARG A 51 15.89 9.57 25.33
C ARG A 51 16.86 10.58 24.71
N LEU A 52 16.65 10.96 23.44
CA LEU A 52 17.47 11.96 22.75
C LEU A 52 17.07 13.39 23.07
N ASP A 53 15.92 13.60 23.70
CA ASP A 53 15.45 14.92 24.10
C ASP A 53 16.23 15.48 25.30
N GLY A 54 16.98 14.63 26.01
CA GLY A 54 17.74 15.00 27.21
C GLY A 54 16.85 15.56 28.32
N HIS A 55 17.42 16.35 29.22
CA HIS A 55 16.60 17.27 30.02
C HIS A 55 16.28 18.44 29.09
N LEU A 56 15.11 18.44 28.46
CA LEU A 56 14.56 19.65 27.84
C LEU A 56 14.50 20.70 28.95
N THR A 57 15.57 21.51 29.08
CA THR A 57 15.76 22.42 30.19
C THR A 57 14.68 23.46 30.14
N SER A 58 14.09 23.73 31.31
CA SER A 58 13.15 24.80 31.61
C SER A 58 13.78 26.19 31.47
N ASP A 59 14.46 26.45 30.36
CA ASP A 59 14.93 27.78 29.98
C ASP A 59 13.96 28.32 28.91
N PRO A 60 13.13 29.32 29.25
CA PRO A 60 12.15 29.90 28.33
C PRO A 60 12.75 30.48 27.04
N SER A 61 14.08 30.65 26.99
CA SER A 61 14.81 31.19 25.84
C SER A 61 15.25 30.15 24.81
N GLN A 62 15.25 28.85 25.16
CA GLN A 62 15.63 27.74 24.28
C GLN A 62 14.59 26.62 24.33
N THR A 63 13.42 26.85 23.73
CA THR A 63 12.41 25.81 23.52
C THR A 63 12.94 24.79 22.52
N ARG A 64 13.74 23.83 22.98
CA ARG A 64 14.20 22.73 22.13
C ARG A 64 13.00 21.83 21.86
N GLU A 65 12.59 21.77 20.60
CA GLU A 65 11.48 20.91 20.16
C GLU A 65 11.87 19.42 20.32
N PRO A 66 10.96 18.54 20.80
CA PRO A 66 11.22 17.11 20.88
C PRO A 66 11.67 16.52 19.54
N ILE A 67 12.58 15.55 19.58
CA ILE A 67 13.17 14.97 18.37
C ILE A 67 12.12 14.34 17.46
N MET A 68 11.06 13.78 18.05
CA MET A 68 9.96 13.21 17.27
C MET A 68 9.25 14.28 16.42
N ASP A 69 9.06 15.47 17.00
CA ASP A 69 8.39 16.59 16.35
C ASP A 69 9.29 17.21 15.28
N ARG A 70 10.59 17.35 15.57
CA ARG A 70 11.60 17.79 14.59
C ARG A 70 11.66 16.87 13.38
N ILE A 71 11.71 15.55 13.60
CA ILE A 71 11.73 14.56 12.50
C ILE A 71 10.44 14.65 11.67
N LEU A 72 9.28 14.79 12.32
CA LEU A 72 8.00 14.94 11.61
C LEU A 72 7.91 16.24 10.83
N ALA A 73 8.37 17.36 11.39
CA ALA A 73 8.37 18.65 10.71
C ALA A 73 9.22 18.59 9.43
N VAL A 74 10.41 18.00 9.54
CA VAL A 74 11.29 17.74 8.38
C VAL A 74 10.63 16.80 7.38
N ALA A 75 10.05 15.68 7.83
CA ALA A 75 9.41 14.76 6.92
C ALA A 75 8.22 15.41 6.18
N LYS A 76 7.39 16.19 6.88
CA LYS A 76 6.26 16.93 6.30
C LYS A 76 6.73 17.98 5.29
N SER A 77 7.82 18.71 5.56
CA SER A 77 8.34 19.71 4.61
C SER A 77 8.85 19.05 3.33
N TYR A 78 9.55 17.91 3.43
CA TYR A 78 10.03 17.16 2.27
C TYR A 78 8.96 16.35 1.55
N LEU A 79 7.80 16.08 2.16
CA LEU A 79 6.65 15.55 1.41
C LEU A 79 6.09 16.59 0.42
N MET A 80 6.36 17.88 0.63
CA MET A 80 5.81 18.98 -0.16
C MET A 80 6.76 19.52 -1.24
N VAL A 81 7.91 18.88 -1.46
CA VAL A 81 8.85 19.28 -2.53
C VAL A 81 8.52 18.57 -3.84
N SER A 82 8.89 19.17 -4.98
CA SER A 82 8.66 18.64 -6.33
C SER A 82 9.66 17.55 -6.75
N ASP A 83 10.81 17.47 -6.09
CA ASP A 83 11.91 16.57 -6.44
C ASP A 83 11.80 15.18 -5.79
N LYS A 84 12.78 14.32 -6.08
CA LYS A 84 12.81 12.92 -5.62
C LYS A 84 12.94 12.75 -4.12
N SER A 85 13.37 13.76 -3.37
CA SER A 85 13.43 13.76 -1.90
C SER A 85 12.07 13.42 -1.29
N ARG A 86 10.95 13.77 -1.96
CA ARG A 86 9.60 13.35 -1.56
C ARG A 86 9.46 11.83 -1.42
N ASP A 87 10.06 11.07 -2.33
CA ASP A 87 10.02 9.61 -2.30
C ASP A 87 10.71 9.09 -1.04
N ALA A 88 11.85 9.67 -0.68
CA ALA A 88 12.62 9.33 0.52
C ALA A 88 11.89 9.78 1.80
N ALA A 89 11.26 10.96 1.81
CA ALA A 89 10.45 11.45 2.92
C ALA A 89 9.26 10.53 3.21
N SER A 90 8.59 10.03 2.15
CA SER A 90 7.51 9.05 2.29
C SER A 90 8.00 7.74 2.94
N VAL A 91 9.22 7.29 2.62
CA VAL A 91 9.84 6.13 3.26
C VAL A 91 10.17 6.42 4.72
N LEU A 92 10.76 7.59 5.01
CA LEU A 92 11.05 8.04 6.37
C LEU A 92 9.79 8.02 7.24
N VAL A 93 8.72 8.69 6.82
CA VAL A 93 7.43 8.71 7.55
C VAL A 93 6.94 7.30 7.83
N SER A 94 6.93 6.43 6.81
CA SER A 94 6.38 5.08 6.95
C SER A 94 7.11 4.21 7.96
N LYS A 95 8.42 4.41 8.12
CA LYS A 95 9.23 3.70 9.11
C LYS A 95 9.16 4.36 10.48
N PHE A 96 9.22 5.69 10.51
CA PHE A 96 9.26 6.48 11.73
C PHE A 96 7.93 6.44 12.49
N VAL A 97 6.81 6.73 11.82
CA VAL A 97 5.49 6.80 12.46
C VAL A 97 4.97 5.43 12.89
N THR A 98 5.43 4.34 12.26
CA THR A 98 5.04 2.97 12.62
C THR A 98 5.87 2.38 13.77
N ARG A 99 6.88 3.11 14.28
CA ARG A 99 7.63 2.69 15.46
C ARG A 99 6.73 2.62 16.70
N PRO A 100 6.92 1.67 17.62
CA PRO A 100 6.05 1.54 18.80
C PRO A 100 5.97 2.79 19.69
N ASP A 101 7.08 3.47 19.92
CA ASP A 101 7.19 4.68 20.75
C ASP A 101 6.55 5.92 20.10
N VAL A 102 6.70 6.05 18.77
CA VAL A 102 6.17 7.18 17.99
C VAL A 102 4.69 6.99 17.67
N LYS A 103 4.28 5.79 17.28
CA LYS A 103 2.92 5.46 16.85
C LYS A 103 1.88 5.93 17.87
N LEU A 104 2.11 5.62 19.15
CA LEU A 104 1.21 5.96 20.25
C LEU A 104 1.01 7.47 20.42
N LYS A 105 2.00 8.28 20.02
CA LYS A 105 2.03 9.73 20.26
C LYS A 105 1.73 10.56 19.03
N ARG A 106 1.95 10.03 17.82
CA ARG A 106 2.02 10.82 16.58
C ARG A 106 1.30 10.23 15.37
N LEU A 107 0.83 8.98 15.42
CA LEU A 107 0.14 8.37 14.27
C LEU A 107 -1.15 9.13 13.93
N GLY A 108 -2.00 9.40 14.92
CA GLY A 108 -3.24 10.17 14.74
C GLY A 108 -2.97 11.54 14.13
N ASP A 109 -2.13 12.34 14.78
CA ASP A 109 -1.75 13.69 14.32
C ASP A 109 -1.21 13.71 12.88
N PHE A 110 -0.45 12.67 12.47
CA PHE A 110 0.07 12.58 11.12
C PHE A 110 -1.01 12.21 10.09
N LEU A 111 -1.93 11.32 10.45
CA LEU A 111 -3.08 10.98 9.62
C LEU A 111 -3.99 12.19 9.44
N ASP A 112 -4.34 12.89 10.53
CA ASP A 112 -5.17 14.10 10.48
C ASP A 112 -4.54 15.19 9.59
N TRP A 113 -3.23 15.40 9.72
CA TRP A 113 -2.49 16.31 8.85
C TRP A 113 -2.56 15.86 7.38
N SER A 114 -2.40 14.57 7.11
CA SER A 114 -2.43 14.02 5.74
C SER A 114 -3.82 14.16 5.12
N LEU A 115 -4.89 13.86 5.87
CA LEU A 115 -6.27 13.97 5.41
C LEU A 115 -6.68 15.42 5.18
N THR A 116 -6.31 16.32 6.10
CA THR A 116 -6.53 17.78 5.93
C THR A 116 -5.79 18.30 4.71
N THR A 117 -4.56 17.83 4.48
CA THR A 117 -3.76 18.22 3.31
C THR A 117 -4.42 17.76 2.01
N ILE A 118 -4.95 16.53 1.98
CA ILE A 118 -5.64 16.00 0.80
C ILE A 118 -6.95 16.76 0.54
N SER A 119 -7.73 17.07 1.58
CA SER A 119 -9.01 17.76 1.41
C SER A 119 -8.88 19.23 1.01
N GLN A 120 -7.74 19.87 1.31
CA GLN A 120 -7.53 21.30 1.01
C GLN A 120 -6.76 21.55 -0.28
N ALA A 121 -5.95 20.58 -0.73
CA ALA A 121 -5.13 20.75 -1.92
C ALA A 121 -5.96 20.55 -3.20
N SER A 122 -5.73 21.42 -4.18
CA SER A 122 -6.37 21.34 -5.51
C SER A 122 -5.39 20.85 -6.56
N ASP A 123 -5.74 19.77 -7.26
CA ASP A 123 -4.94 19.20 -8.36
C ASP A 123 -4.94 20.09 -9.62
N GLN A 124 -5.74 21.16 -9.65
CA GLN A 124 -5.75 22.15 -10.72
C GLN A 124 -4.50 23.03 -10.74
N THR A 125 -3.79 23.12 -9.61
CA THR A 125 -2.55 23.87 -9.49
C THR A 125 -1.34 22.93 -9.44
N MET A 126 -0.20 23.38 -9.98
CA MET A 126 1.04 22.61 -9.90
C MET A 126 1.48 22.39 -8.45
N GLY A 127 1.31 23.40 -7.59
CA GLY A 127 1.60 23.30 -6.15
C GLY A 127 0.70 22.29 -5.44
N GLY A 128 -0.61 22.34 -5.68
CA GLY A 128 -1.55 21.38 -5.09
C GLY A 128 -1.34 19.94 -5.60
N THR A 129 -0.97 19.76 -6.88
CA THR A 129 -0.57 18.44 -7.40
C THR A 129 0.63 17.86 -6.64
N VAL A 130 1.66 18.69 -6.38
CA VAL A 130 2.86 18.29 -5.62
C VAL A 130 2.48 17.88 -4.19
N ILE A 131 1.62 18.67 -3.55
CA ILE A 131 1.15 18.44 -2.18
C ILE A 131 0.35 17.12 -2.08
N LEU A 132 -0.60 16.91 -3.00
CA LEU A 132 -1.41 15.70 -3.08
C LEU A 132 -0.56 14.46 -3.30
N ASP A 133 0.42 14.53 -4.21
CA ASP A 133 1.31 13.42 -4.50
C ASP A 133 2.07 12.98 -3.24
N GLY A 134 2.67 13.93 -2.50
CA GLY A 134 3.36 13.66 -1.24
C GLY A 134 2.46 13.06 -0.17
N ALA A 135 1.28 13.64 0.06
CA ALA A 135 0.32 13.14 1.04
C ALA A 135 -0.14 11.71 0.70
N LEU A 136 -0.58 11.45 -0.54
CA LEU A 136 -1.03 10.13 -0.98
C LEU A 136 0.11 9.10 -0.95
N GLN A 137 1.32 9.47 -1.34
CA GLN A 137 2.48 8.58 -1.30
C GLN A 137 2.85 8.20 0.13
N SER A 138 2.81 9.16 1.06
CA SER A 138 3.09 8.91 2.48
C SER A 138 2.05 7.98 3.10
N LEU A 139 0.75 8.22 2.86
CA LEU A 139 -0.34 7.35 3.31
C LEU A 139 -0.21 5.96 2.71
N ALA A 140 0.05 5.86 1.41
CA ALA A 140 0.29 4.57 0.79
C ALA A 140 1.41 3.85 1.56
N GLN A 141 2.60 4.45 1.72
CA GLN A 141 3.72 3.79 2.41
C GLN A 141 3.38 3.39 3.85
N LEU A 142 2.65 4.23 4.59
CA LEU A 142 2.16 3.91 5.93
C LEU A 142 1.31 2.64 5.94
N PHE A 143 0.26 2.55 5.12
CA PHE A 143 -0.59 1.35 5.05
C PHE A 143 0.12 0.10 4.49
N LYS A 144 1.30 0.25 3.87
CA LYS A 144 2.12 -0.90 3.44
C LYS A 144 3.00 -1.45 4.56
N HIS A 145 3.53 -0.58 5.41
CA HIS A 145 4.52 -0.94 6.43
C HIS A 145 3.92 -1.05 7.84
N GLY A 146 2.80 -0.38 8.09
CA GLY A 146 2.03 -0.45 9.32
C GLY A 146 1.40 -1.82 9.53
N LYS A 147 1.25 -2.20 10.80
CA LYS A 147 0.50 -3.41 11.18
C LYS A 147 -0.99 -3.16 10.96
N ARG A 148 -1.71 -4.19 10.51
CA ARG A 148 -3.16 -4.12 10.26
C ARG A 148 -3.92 -3.55 11.45
N ASP A 149 -3.68 -4.09 12.65
CA ASP A 149 -4.47 -3.75 13.84
C ASP A 149 -4.28 -2.30 14.28
N ASP A 150 -3.11 -1.72 14.03
CA ASP A 150 -2.82 -0.31 14.32
C ASP A 150 -3.56 0.66 13.39
N PHE A 151 -3.77 0.24 12.14
CA PHE A 151 -4.33 1.06 11.07
C PHE A 151 -5.81 0.80 10.80
N LEU A 152 -6.36 -0.33 11.28
CA LEU A 152 -7.72 -0.75 11.00
C LEU A 152 -8.75 0.31 11.42
N GLN A 153 -8.59 0.91 12.60
CA GLN A 153 -9.48 1.97 13.11
C GLN A 153 -9.48 3.24 12.25
N TYR A 154 -8.40 3.50 11.51
CA TYR A 154 -8.26 4.69 10.67
C TYR A 154 -8.66 4.44 9.22
N ALA A 155 -8.66 3.19 8.77
CA ALA A 155 -8.89 2.82 7.38
C ALA A 155 -10.23 3.34 6.80
N PRO A 156 -11.38 3.28 7.51
CA PRO A 156 -12.64 3.82 7.00
C PRO A 156 -12.59 5.33 6.75
N VAL A 157 -12.00 6.09 7.68
CA VAL A 157 -11.88 7.55 7.58
C VAL A 157 -10.99 7.96 6.42
N VAL A 158 -9.89 7.22 6.20
CA VAL A 158 -9.00 7.45 5.06
C VAL A 158 -9.71 7.13 3.74
N LEU A 159 -10.48 6.03 3.67
CA LEU A 159 -11.27 5.68 2.48
C LEU A 159 -12.27 6.79 2.15
N GLN A 160 -13.08 7.20 3.14
CA GLN A 160 -14.07 8.25 2.98
C GLN A 160 -13.47 9.58 2.49
N CYS A 161 -12.29 9.95 3.00
CA CYS A 161 -11.58 11.15 2.54
C CYS A 161 -11.18 11.06 1.06
N LEU A 162 -10.70 9.90 0.59
CA LEU A 162 -10.35 9.70 -0.82
C LEU A 162 -11.56 9.82 -1.74
N ASP A 163 -12.71 9.30 -1.29
CA ASP A 163 -13.97 9.35 -2.04
C ASP A 163 -14.43 10.80 -2.20
N GLN A 164 -14.41 11.57 -1.11
CA GLN A 164 -14.79 12.99 -1.11
C GLN A 164 -13.85 13.88 -1.95
N CYS A 165 -12.58 13.49 -2.07
CA CYS A 165 -11.59 14.26 -2.81
C CYS A 165 -11.52 13.89 -4.30
N HIS A 166 -12.34 12.95 -4.77
CA HIS A 166 -12.44 12.55 -6.18
C HIS A 166 -11.06 12.27 -6.83
N VAL A 167 -10.13 11.65 -6.09
CA VAL A 167 -8.75 11.42 -6.57
C VAL A 167 -8.73 10.57 -7.84
N ALA A 168 -9.72 9.69 -8.02
CA ALA A 168 -9.90 8.87 -9.21
C ALA A 168 -10.24 9.68 -10.48
N GLU A 169 -10.75 10.90 -10.34
CA GLU A 169 -11.13 11.78 -11.46
C GLU A 169 -10.02 12.79 -11.80
N SER A 170 -8.92 12.80 -11.04
CA SER A 170 -7.82 13.74 -11.24
C SER A 170 -7.29 13.71 -12.67
N SER A 171 -6.97 14.89 -13.21
CA SER A 171 -6.32 15.00 -14.52
C SER A 171 -4.97 14.29 -14.56
N GLN A 172 -4.30 14.20 -13.41
CA GLN A 172 -2.93 13.69 -13.26
C GLN A 172 -2.90 12.18 -13.05
N ALA A 173 -2.28 11.48 -13.99
CA ALA A 173 -2.13 10.02 -13.98
C ALA A 173 -1.47 9.47 -12.71
N MET A 174 -0.48 10.20 -12.20
CA MET A 174 0.27 9.79 -11.01
C MET A 174 -0.59 9.86 -9.74
N LEU A 175 -1.47 10.85 -9.62
CA LEU A 175 -2.39 10.97 -8.49
C LEU A 175 -3.42 9.83 -8.52
N ARG A 176 -4.05 9.57 -9.68
CA ARG A 176 -4.98 8.44 -9.85
C ARG A 176 -4.33 7.10 -9.50
N LYS A 177 -3.10 6.86 -9.97
CA LYS A 177 -2.31 5.66 -9.63
C LYS A 177 -2.03 5.56 -8.12
N LEU A 178 -1.68 6.67 -7.46
CA LEU A 178 -1.44 6.69 -6.01
C LEU A 178 -2.74 6.43 -5.23
N GLY A 179 -3.86 7.01 -5.66
CA GLY A 179 -5.20 6.73 -5.14
C GLY A 179 -5.52 5.23 -5.20
N VAL A 180 -5.51 4.63 -6.39
CA VAL A 180 -5.73 3.18 -6.60
C VAL A 180 -4.79 2.33 -5.73
N LYS A 181 -3.53 2.74 -5.60
CA LYS A 181 -2.54 2.04 -4.76
C LYS A 181 -2.86 2.13 -3.27
N LEU A 182 -3.41 3.24 -2.81
CA LEU A 182 -3.84 3.43 -1.42
C LEU A 182 -5.12 2.64 -1.15
N ILE A 183 -6.12 2.71 -2.04
CA ILE A 183 -7.35 1.91 -2.02
C ILE A 183 -7.05 0.42 -1.90
N GLN A 184 -6.12 -0.09 -2.72
CA GLN A 184 -5.63 -1.46 -2.60
C GLN A 184 -5.11 -1.78 -1.19
N ARG A 185 -4.37 -0.87 -0.55
CA ARG A 185 -3.79 -1.12 0.79
C ARG A 185 -4.87 -1.04 1.87
N LEU A 186 -5.87 -0.18 1.71
CA LEU A 186 -7.05 -0.12 2.58
C LEU A 186 -7.84 -1.42 2.53
N GLY A 187 -8.13 -1.96 1.33
CA GLY A 187 -8.77 -3.28 1.19
C GLY A 187 -8.02 -4.40 1.91
N LEU A 188 -6.68 -4.38 1.86
CA LEU A 188 -5.84 -5.34 2.58
C LEU A 188 -5.71 -5.03 4.08
N THR A 189 -6.16 -3.87 4.53
CA THR A 189 -6.25 -3.54 5.95
C THR A 189 -7.59 -4.03 6.49
N PHE A 190 -8.70 -3.83 5.77
CA PHE A 190 -10.01 -4.38 6.13
C PHE A 190 -9.97 -5.91 6.21
N LEU A 191 -9.41 -6.57 5.20
CA LEU A 191 -9.37 -8.04 5.12
C LEU A 191 -8.20 -8.64 5.92
N LYS A 192 -8.49 -9.61 6.79
CA LYS A 192 -7.45 -10.38 7.52
C LYS A 192 -6.49 -11.08 6.53
N PRO A 193 -5.17 -11.08 6.79
CA PRO A 193 -4.23 -11.83 5.96
C PRO A 193 -4.56 -13.32 5.97
N ARG A 194 -4.82 -13.89 4.79
CA ARG A 194 -5.09 -15.32 4.63
C ARG A 194 -4.62 -15.85 3.28
N LEU A 195 -4.46 -17.17 3.21
CA LEU A 195 -4.34 -17.90 1.96
C LEU A 195 -5.68 -18.61 1.72
N ALA A 196 -6.41 -18.17 0.70
CA ALA A 196 -7.65 -18.81 0.28
C ALA A 196 -7.43 -20.32 0.01
N LYS A 197 -8.09 -21.19 0.79
CA LYS A 197 -8.03 -22.65 0.60
C LYS A 197 -8.59 -23.09 -0.76
N TRP A 198 -9.60 -22.36 -1.24
CA TRP A 198 -10.27 -22.59 -2.53
C TRP A 198 -9.42 -22.21 -3.75
N ARG A 199 -8.30 -21.50 -3.55
CA ARG A 199 -7.37 -21.14 -4.61
C ARG A 199 -6.92 -22.40 -5.34
N TYR A 200 -6.91 -22.35 -6.68
CA TYR A 200 -6.29 -23.39 -7.48
C TYR A 200 -4.82 -23.55 -7.08
N GLN A 201 -4.55 -24.61 -6.35
CA GLN A 201 -3.20 -25.09 -6.16
C GLN A 201 -2.86 -25.82 -7.44
N ARG A 202 -2.10 -25.17 -8.34
CA ARG A 202 -1.35 -25.91 -9.35
C ARG A 202 -0.54 -26.90 -8.53
N GLY A 203 -0.97 -28.16 -8.54
CA GLY A 203 -0.66 -29.10 -7.46
C GLY A 203 0.78 -28.93 -7.04
N SER A 204 1.05 -28.92 -5.74
CA SER A 204 2.39 -29.04 -5.17
C SER A 204 2.98 -30.43 -5.48
N ARG A 205 2.90 -30.80 -6.76
CA ARG A 205 3.74 -31.69 -7.53
C ARG A 205 5.14 -31.11 -7.46
N SER A 206 5.75 -31.21 -6.27
CA SER A 206 7.19 -31.28 -6.18
C SER A 206 7.58 -32.33 -7.21
N LEU A 207 8.35 -31.92 -8.23
CA LEU A 207 8.83 -32.84 -9.24
C LEU A 207 9.54 -34.01 -8.55
N ALA A 208 10.24 -33.73 -7.44
CA ALA A 208 10.84 -34.74 -6.58
C ALA A 208 9.81 -35.67 -5.91
N ALA A 209 8.66 -35.18 -5.45
CA ALA A 209 7.59 -36.04 -4.92
C ALA A 209 7.01 -36.94 -6.02
N ASN A 210 6.75 -36.40 -7.22
CA ASN A 210 6.28 -37.20 -8.36
C ASN A 210 7.31 -38.23 -8.84
N LEU A 211 8.60 -37.86 -8.82
CA LEU A 211 9.72 -38.75 -9.17
C LEU A 211 9.95 -39.84 -8.11
N SER A 212 9.66 -39.56 -6.83
CA SER A 212 9.72 -40.57 -5.76
C SER A 212 8.56 -41.56 -5.83
N LEU A 213 7.36 -41.09 -6.22
CA LEU A 213 6.18 -41.91 -6.42
C LEU A 213 6.30 -42.80 -7.66
N SER A 214 7.02 -42.37 -8.71
CA SER A 214 7.24 -43.17 -9.92
C SER A 214 8.32 -44.26 -9.79
N GLN A 215 9.12 -44.25 -8.71
CA GLN A 215 10.07 -45.35 -8.40
C GLN A 215 9.45 -46.47 -7.58
N SER A 216 8.28 -46.24 -6.98
CA SER A 216 7.51 -47.26 -6.27
C SER A 216 6.41 -47.73 -7.22
N GLY A 217 6.58 -48.88 -7.86
CA GLY A 217 5.69 -49.43 -8.90
C GLY A 217 4.28 -49.81 -8.45
N SER A 218 3.60 -48.94 -7.71
CA SER A 218 2.19 -49.04 -7.35
C SER A 218 1.39 -48.12 -8.26
N THR A 219 0.60 -48.73 -9.16
CA THR A 219 -0.52 -48.08 -9.83
C THR A 219 -1.51 -47.59 -8.79
N VAL A 220 -1.45 -46.31 -8.44
CA VAL A 220 -2.47 -45.68 -7.61
C VAL A 220 -3.42 -44.97 -8.57
N GLU A 221 -4.70 -45.33 -8.48
CA GLU A 221 -5.82 -44.64 -9.11
C GLU A 221 -5.63 -43.12 -8.99
N ALA A 222 -6.05 -42.41 -10.04
CA ALA A 222 -6.13 -40.97 -10.01
C ALA A 222 -6.96 -40.57 -8.79
N VAL A 223 -6.30 -40.10 -7.73
CA VAL A 223 -6.96 -39.41 -6.62
C VAL A 223 -7.55 -38.15 -7.22
N THR A 224 -8.80 -38.24 -7.65
CA THR A 224 -9.70 -37.10 -7.68
C THR A 224 -9.64 -36.51 -6.28
N PRO A 225 -9.17 -35.27 -6.07
CA PRO A 225 -9.36 -34.65 -4.77
C PRO A 225 -10.87 -34.55 -4.61
N ASP A 226 -11.39 -35.30 -3.64
CA ASP A 226 -12.79 -35.37 -3.27
C ASP A 226 -13.48 -34.01 -3.42
N MET A 227 -14.60 -34.04 -4.12
CA MET A 227 -15.60 -32.98 -4.19
C MET A 227 -16.33 -32.75 -2.86
N GLU A 228 -15.81 -33.23 -1.73
CA GLU A 228 -16.48 -33.18 -0.44
C GLU A 228 -15.54 -32.66 0.65
N THR A 229 -15.28 -31.36 0.62
CA THR A 229 -15.24 -30.62 1.88
C THR A 229 -16.33 -29.59 1.77
N GLN A 230 -17.54 -30.01 2.16
CA GLN A 230 -18.64 -29.10 2.45
C GLN A 230 -18.09 -27.93 3.26
N SER A 231 -18.24 -26.75 2.67
CA SER A 231 -18.41 -25.46 3.32
C SER A 231 -18.59 -25.55 4.84
N GLN A 232 -17.48 -25.55 5.57
CA GLN A 232 -17.44 -24.61 6.67
C GLN A 232 -17.32 -23.24 6.01
N GLU A 233 -18.47 -22.70 5.62
CA GLU A 233 -18.71 -21.27 5.59
C GLU A 233 -18.23 -20.76 6.95
N GLU A 234 -16.94 -20.41 7.03
CA GLU A 234 -16.51 -19.49 8.07
C GLU A 234 -17.44 -18.30 7.87
N ASP A 235 -18.21 -17.95 8.90
CA ASP A 235 -19.06 -16.77 8.90
C ASP A 235 -18.15 -15.55 8.65
N TYR A 236 -18.01 -15.18 7.37
CA TYR A 236 -17.04 -14.21 6.93
C TYR A 236 -17.69 -12.84 7.08
N ASP A 237 -17.49 -12.24 8.25
CA ASP A 237 -17.80 -10.83 8.45
C ASP A 237 -16.84 -9.99 7.61
N ILE A 238 -17.27 -9.65 6.39
CA ILE A 238 -16.55 -8.77 5.47
C ILE A 238 -17.08 -7.37 5.66
N PRO A 239 -16.21 -6.40 6.02
CA PRO A 239 -16.63 -5.02 6.15
C PRO A 239 -17.19 -4.47 4.83
N GLU A 240 -18.28 -3.71 4.89
CA GLU A 240 -18.95 -3.09 3.73
C GLU A 240 -17.98 -2.22 2.92
N GLU A 241 -16.96 -1.63 3.55
CA GLU A 241 -15.94 -0.83 2.88
C GLU A 241 -15.17 -1.61 1.80
N VAL A 242 -15.15 -2.94 1.87
CA VAL A 242 -14.48 -3.79 0.88
C VAL A 242 -15.18 -3.73 -0.47
N GLU A 243 -16.50 -3.55 -0.51
CA GLU A 243 -17.26 -3.40 -1.76
C GLU A 243 -16.85 -2.13 -2.51
N ASN A 244 -16.81 -0.99 -1.80
CA ASN A 244 -16.32 0.28 -2.33
C ASN A 244 -14.86 0.15 -2.84
N VAL A 245 -13.99 -0.55 -2.09
CA VAL A 245 -12.63 -0.82 -2.55
C VAL A 245 -12.62 -1.60 -3.87
N ILE A 246 -13.46 -2.63 -4.01
CA ILE A 246 -13.54 -3.44 -5.24
C ILE A 246 -14.06 -2.58 -6.40
N GLU A 247 -15.10 -1.79 -6.19
CA GLU A 247 -15.69 -0.90 -7.19
C GLU A 247 -14.64 0.09 -7.74
N GLN A 248 -13.91 0.77 -6.85
CA GLN A 248 -12.85 1.69 -7.25
C GLN A 248 -11.70 0.99 -8.00
N LEU A 249 -11.36 -0.24 -7.61
CA LEU A 249 -10.35 -1.03 -8.33
C LEU A 249 -10.85 -1.45 -9.72
N LEU A 250 -12.12 -1.82 -9.87
CA LEU A 250 -12.72 -2.14 -11.17
C LEU A 250 -12.77 -0.90 -12.06
N GLY A 251 -13.17 0.26 -11.53
CA GLY A 251 -13.10 1.54 -12.24
C GLY A 251 -11.68 1.86 -12.72
N GLY A 252 -10.68 1.61 -11.88
CA GLY A 252 -9.26 1.78 -12.23
C GLY A 252 -8.75 0.87 -13.36
N LEU A 253 -9.43 -0.25 -13.67
CA LEU A 253 -9.10 -1.09 -14.84
C LEU A 253 -9.43 -0.39 -16.17
N LYS A 254 -10.35 0.58 -16.15
CA LYS A 254 -10.79 1.31 -17.35
C LYS A 254 -10.02 2.62 -17.57
N ASP A 255 -9.02 2.92 -16.74
CA ASP A 255 -8.24 4.16 -16.82
C ASP A 255 -7.50 4.31 -18.16
N LYS A 256 -7.41 5.55 -18.65
CA LYS A 256 -6.67 5.89 -19.87
C LYS A 256 -5.18 5.52 -19.81
N GLU A 257 -4.58 5.54 -18.61
CA GLU A 257 -3.15 5.28 -18.41
C GLU A 257 -2.89 3.85 -17.93
N THR A 258 -1.98 3.16 -18.61
CA THR A 258 -1.58 1.78 -18.27
C THR A 258 -1.04 1.64 -16.85
N ILE A 259 -0.36 2.67 -16.32
CA ILE A 259 0.19 2.64 -14.97
C ILE A 259 -0.90 2.55 -13.89
N VAL A 260 -2.09 3.12 -14.14
CA VAL A 260 -3.24 3.07 -13.25
C VAL A 260 -3.90 1.70 -13.36
N ARG A 261 -4.18 1.25 -14.59
CA ARG A 261 -4.75 -0.08 -14.87
C ARG A 261 -3.95 -1.22 -14.26
N TRP A 262 -2.62 -1.16 -14.38
CA TRP A 262 -1.73 -2.14 -13.74
C TRP A 262 -1.78 -2.11 -12.22
N SER A 263 -1.91 -0.92 -11.61
CA SER A 263 -2.07 -0.77 -10.16
C SER A 263 -3.40 -1.37 -9.70
N ALA A 264 -4.47 -1.12 -10.45
CA ALA A 264 -5.82 -1.63 -10.21
C ALA A 264 -5.87 -3.16 -10.33
N ALA A 265 -5.35 -3.74 -11.41
CA ALA A 265 -5.25 -5.18 -11.63
C ALA A 265 -4.51 -5.90 -10.49
N LYS A 266 -3.39 -5.32 -10.03
CA LYS A 266 -2.67 -5.82 -8.84
C LYS A 266 -3.51 -5.71 -7.57
N GLY A 267 -4.32 -4.65 -7.46
CA GLY A 267 -5.32 -4.44 -6.42
C GLY A 267 -6.28 -5.60 -6.36
N ILE A 268 -7.02 -5.82 -7.45
CA ILE A 268 -7.99 -6.90 -7.63
C ILE A 268 -7.37 -8.23 -7.22
N GLY A 269 -6.26 -8.65 -7.84
CA GLY A 269 -5.65 -9.94 -7.49
C GLY A 269 -5.24 -10.08 -6.01
N ARG A 270 -4.85 -8.98 -5.32
CA ARG A 270 -4.49 -9.03 -3.89
C ARG A 270 -5.72 -9.09 -2.99
N VAL A 271 -6.75 -8.30 -3.29
CA VAL A 271 -7.99 -8.22 -2.50
C VAL A 271 -8.80 -9.51 -2.69
N THR A 272 -9.04 -9.94 -3.93
CA THR A 272 -9.74 -11.18 -4.27
C THR A 272 -9.12 -12.40 -3.59
N GLY A 273 -7.79 -12.46 -3.49
CA GLY A 273 -7.08 -13.57 -2.82
C GLY A 273 -7.33 -13.66 -1.31
N ARG A 274 -8.02 -12.68 -0.71
CA ARG A 274 -8.47 -12.66 0.69
C ARG A 274 -9.99 -12.72 0.83
N LEU A 275 -10.73 -12.89 -0.26
CA LEU A 275 -12.19 -13.04 -0.22
C LEU A 275 -12.61 -14.53 -0.12
N PRO A 276 -13.81 -14.80 0.41
CA PRO A 276 -14.44 -16.11 0.33
C PRO A 276 -14.63 -16.49 -1.13
N LYS A 277 -14.84 -17.77 -1.39
CA LYS A 277 -14.93 -18.28 -2.76
C LYS A 277 -16.03 -17.57 -3.56
N GLU A 278 -17.19 -17.37 -2.96
CA GLU A 278 -18.37 -16.77 -3.61
C GLU A 278 -18.09 -15.32 -4.03
N LEU A 279 -17.69 -14.46 -3.09
CA LEU A 279 -17.35 -13.07 -3.41
C LEU A 279 -16.13 -12.96 -4.32
N ALA A 280 -15.17 -13.88 -4.23
CA ALA A 280 -14.07 -13.91 -5.17
C ALA A 280 -14.52 -14.24 -6.60
N ASP A 281 -15.50 -15.15 -6.74
CA ASP A 281 -16.11 -15.53 -8.02
C ASP A 281 -16.94 -14.37 -8.60
N GLU A 282 -17.65 -13.61 -7.77
CA GLU A 282 -18.32 -12.36 -8.17
C GLU A 282 -17.32 -11.34 -8.74
N VAL A 283 -16.19 -11.11 -8.05
CA VAL A 283 -15.14 -10.20 -8.56
C VAL A 283 -14.59 -10.67 -9.90
N VAL A 284 -14.42 -11.98 -10.10
CA VAL A 284 -14.01 -12.53 -11.41
C VAL A 284 -15.08 -12.24 -12.46
N GLY A 285 -16.36 -12.41 -12.12
CA GLY A 285 -17.49 -12.01 -12.97
C GLY A 285 -17.40 -10.55 -13.42
N SER A 286 -17.23 -9.61 -12.49
CA SER A 286 -17.10 -8.18 -12.82
C SER A 286 -15.86 -7.86 -13.65
N VAL A 287 -14.77 -8.61 -13.50
CA VAL A 287 -13.60 -8.48 -14.39
C VAL A 287 -13.92 -8.95 -15.81
N LEU A 288 -14.72 -10.01 -15.97
CA LEU A 288 -15.11 -10.52 -17.29
C LEU A 288 -16.03 -9.54 -18.04
N GLU A 289 -16.81 -8.73 -17.33
CA GLU A 289 -17.62 -7.67 -17.95
C GLU A 289 -16.78 -6.64 -18.72
N CYS A 290 -15.49 -6.49 -18.40
CA CYS A 290 -14.56 -5.64 -19.15
C CYS A 290 -14.37 -6.07 -20.62
N PHE A 291 -14.76 -7.29 -20.99
CA PHE A 291 -14.68 -7.82 -22.37
C PHE A 291 -16.00 -7.73 -23.14
N SER A 292 -17.01 -7.03 -22.61
CA SER A 292 -18.22 -6.73 -23.36
C SER A 292 -17.91 -5.92 -24.63
N PHE A 293 -18.69 -6.13 -25.69
CA PHE A 293 -18.58 -5.35 -26.93
C PHE A 293 -18.89 -3.86 -26.75
N GLN A 294 -19.52 -3.48 -25.63
CA GLN A 294 -19.81 -2.08 -25.29
C GLN A 294 -18.64 -1.40 -24.56
N GLU A 295 -17.64 -2.16 -24.13
CA GLU A 295 -16.49 -1.65 -23.39
C GLU A 295 -15.39 -1.10 -24.30
N THR A 296 -14.52 -0.27 -23.71
CA THR A 296 -13.41 0.36 -24.43
C THR A 296 -12.18 -0.55 -24.53
N ASP A 297 -11.28 -0.29 -25.48
CA ASP A 297 -9.96 -0.93 -25.55
C ASP A 297 -9.18 -0.80 -24.23
N ASN A 298 -9.42 0.29 -23.49
CA ASN A 298 -8.80 0.50 -22.20
C ASN A 298 -9.28 -0.52 -21.16
N ALA A 299 -10.60 -0.74 -21.10
CA ALA A 299 -11.22 -1.73 -20.24
C ALA A 299 -10.79 -3.16 -20.62
N TRP A 300 -10.76 -3.49 -21.91
CA TRP A 300 -10.30 -4.80 -22.39
C TRP A 300 -8.86 -5.09 -21.95
N HIS A 301 -7.95 -4.15 -22.18
CA HIS A 301 -6.56 -4.33 -21.76
C HIS A 301 -6.41 -4.34 -20.22
N GLY A 302 -7.21 -3.55 -19.48
CA GLY A 302 -7.28 -3.63 -18.02
C GLY A 302 -7.76 -4.99 -17.51
N GLY A 303 -8.82 -5.54 -18.12
CA GLY A 303 -9.35 -6.87 -17.87
C GLY A 303 -8.30 -7.96 -18.10
N CYS A 304 -7.53 -7.87 -19.19
CA CYS A 304 -6.40 -8.78 -19.46
C CYS A 304 -5.35 -8.75 -18.34
N LEU A 305 -4.98 -7.56 -17.85
CA LEU A 305 -4.04 -7.43 -16.73
C LEU A 305 -4.61 -8.02 -15.43
N ALA A 306 -5.91 -7.82 -15.16
CA ALA A 306 -6.58 -8.36 -13.99
C ALA A 306 -6.67 -9.89 -14.04
N LEU A 307 -7.08 -10.47 -15.18
CA LEU A 307 -7.08 -11.91 -15.40
C LEU A 307 -5.67 -12.51 -15.24
N ALA A 308 -4.63 -11.84 -15.74
CA ALA A 308 -3.26 -12.29 -15.54
C ALA A 308 -2.86 -12.29 -14.05
N GLU A 309 -3.23 -11.26 -13.28
CA GLU A 309 -2.99 -11.23 -11.84
C GLU A 309 -3.79 -12.29 -11.07
N LEU A 310 -5.05 -12.52 -11.43
CA LEU A 310 -5.90 -13.57 -10.87
C LEU A 310 -5.35 -14.96 -11.17
N GLY A 311 -4.99 -15.23 -12.43
CA GLY A 311 -4.42 -16.50 -12.89
C GLY A 311 -3.07 -16.80 -12.25
N ARG A 312 -2.17 -15.80 -12.18
CA ARG A 312 -0.87 -15.92 -11.48
C ARG A 312 -1.04 -16.28 -10.00
N ARG A 313 -2.18 -15.92 -9.42
CA ARG A 313 -2.54 -16.19 -8.03
C ARG A 313 -3.47 -17.39 -7.87
N GLY A 314 -3.77 -18.15 -8.93
CA GLY A 314 -4.66 -19.32 -8.87
C GLY A 314 -6.10 -19.01 -8.47
N LEU A 315 -6.56 -17.77 -8.69
CA LEU A 315 -7.90 -17.31 -8.25
C LEU A 315 -8.99 -17.52 -9.30
N LEU A 316 -8.64 -18.11 -10.45
CA LEU A 316 -9.60 -18.48 -11.49
C LEU A 316 -10.10 -19.90 -11.23
N VAL A 317 -11.40 -20.03 -10.92
CA VAL A 317 -12.03 -21.32 -10.65
C VAL A 317 -12.28 -22.03 -11.99
N PRO A 318 -11.98 -23.33 -12.15
CA PRO A 318 -12.15 -24.04 -13.42
C PRO A 318 -13.57 -24.01 -14.00
N SER A 319 -14.59 -23.83 -13.17
CA SER A 319 -16.00 -23.73 -13.59
C SER A 319 -16.29 -22.53 -14.50
N ARG A 320 -15.47 -21.46 -14.43
CA ARG A 320 -15.62 -20.23 -15.24
C ARG A 320 -14.82 -20.26 -16.54
N LEU A 321 -14.00 -21.30 -16.77
CA LEU A 321 -13.23 -21.44 -18.02
C LEU A 321 -14.10 -21.48 -19.30
N PRO A 322 -15.32 -22.06 -19.30
CA PRO A 322 -16.21 -22.02 -20.46
C PRO A 322 -16.73 -20.61 -20.78
N ASP A 323 -16.79 -19.71 -19.80
CA ASP A 323 -17.34 -18.35 -19.98
C ASP A 323 -16.34 -17.38 -20.64
N GLY A 324 -15.08 -17.83 -20.83
CA GLY A 324 -14.00 -17.05 -21.44
C GLY A 324 -13.63 -17.45 -22.88
N THR A 325 -14.40 -18.36 -23.50
CA THR A 325 -14.26 -18.80 -24.90
C THR A 325 -15.41 -18.29 -25.74
#